data_AF-W2GQP2-F1
#
_entry.id   AF-W2GQP2-F1
#
_cell.length_a   1.000
_cell.length_b   1.000
_cell.length_c   1.000
_cell.angle_alpha   90.00
_cell.angle_beta   90.00
_cell.angle_gamma   90.00
#
_symmetry.space_group_name_H-M   'P 1'
#
loop_
_entity.id
_entity.type
_entity.pdbx_description
1 polymer ?
#
loop_
_entity_poly.entity_id
_entity_poly.type
_entity_poly.pdbx_seq_one_letter_code
_entity_poly.pdbx_strand_id
1 'polypeptide(L)'
;MGKATPLNDTVEQEFAKLEQLLIQTADEAFSCLKALKNNLSEYDKRHGLLFLNTSRSFMRCDIRAAKDKAAELKHVAYHINKSERPSESEITATRSKIHEVSDAMLHLKQTARAYDRKNHLESLSELKAEERRSNPEFSKSESEGSWFSEDTSSDRSGNAIRGATDRVEIVLKSTIRHNFSGFSALKHQVSVAEEALSPSIVDHVMNTMASMSKSLKGEDNFEKKSVNV
;
A
#
# COMPACT_ATOMS: atom_id res chain seq x y z
N MET A 1 -5.87 41.55 0.31
CA MET A 1 -5.19 40.46 1.06
C MET A 1 -6.26 39.51 1.56
N GLY A 2 -6.55 38.45 0.78
CA GLY A 2 -7.59 37.48 1.13
C GLY A 2 -7.09 36.57 2.26
N LYS A 3 -7.86 36.48 3.33
CA LYS A 3 -7.57 35.54 4.43
C LYS A 3 -7.84 34.12 3.94
N ALA A 4 -6.84 33.25 4.02
CA ALA A 4 -7.05 31.81 3.86
C ALA A 4 -8.09 31.35 4.87
N THR A 5 -9.11 30.67 4.38
CA THR A 5 -10.17 30.04 5.19
C THR A 5 -9.53 28.90 6.00
N PRO A 6 -9.83 28.73 7.30
CA PRO A 6 -9.19 27.70 8.16
C PRO A 6 -9.36 26.25 7.66
N LEU A 7 -10.36 26.02 6.80
CA LEU A 7 -10.55 24.76 6.06
C LEU A 7 -9.38 24.46 5.10
N ASN A 8 -8.88 25.47 4.39
CA ASN A 8 -7.76 25.30 3.46
C ASN A 8 -6.46 24.97 4.21
N ASP A 9 -6.22 25.62 5.35
CA ASP A 9 -5.04 25.36 6.19
C ASP A 9 -5.04 23.91 6.71
N THR A 10 -6.22 23.34 6.99
CA THR A 10 -6.38 21.95 7.45
C THR A 10 -6.14 20.96 6.31
N VAL A 11 -6.66 21.23 5.12
CA VAL A 11 -6.45 20.40 3.92
C VAL A 11 -4.97 20.40 3.52
N GLU A 12 -4.32 21.56 3.49
CA GLU A 12 -2.89 21.67 3.19
C GLU A 12 -2.03 20.87 4.18
N GLN A 13 -2.37 20.90 5.47
CA GLN A 13 -1.70 20.10 6.50
C GLN A 13 -1.85 18.59 6.25
N GLU A 14 -3.04 18.11 5.91
CA GLU A 14 -3.27 16.68 5.64
C GLU A 14 -2.57 16.20 4.37
N PHE A 15 -2.44 17.06 3.35
CA PHE A 15 -1.70 16.76 2.13
C PHE A 15 -0.18 16.79 2.35
N ALA A 16 0.34 17.67 3.20
CA ALA A 16 1.75 17.66 3.59
C ALA A 16 2.12 16.37 4.35
N LYS A 17 1.24 15.88 5.23
CA LYS A 17 1.41 14.57 5.89
C LYS A 17 1.34 13.42 4.88
N LEU A 18 0.43 13.50 3.92
CA LEU A 18 0.30 12.49 2.85
C LEU A 18 1.57 12.42 1.99
N GLU A 19 2.14 13.56 1.60
CA GLU A 19 3.42 13.64 0.89
C GLU A 19 4.53 12.93 1.69
N GLN A 20 4.67 13.27 2.97
CA GLN A 20 5.68 12.69 3.83
C GLN A 20 5.54 11.16 3.94
N LEU A 21 4.31 10.67 4.14
CA LEU A 21 4.03 9.24 4.23
C LEU A 21 4.26 8.50 2.90
N LEU A 22 4.02 9.15 1.76
CA LEU A 22 4.33 8.57 0.44
C LEU A 22 5.83 8.37 0.25
N ILE A 23 6.63 9.40 0.59
CA ILE A 23 8.09 9.33 0.51
C ILE A 23 8.61 8.25 1.46
N GLN A 24 8.14 8.24 2.71
CA GLN A 24 8.52 7.25 3.70
C GLN A 24 8.19 5.82 3.24
N THR A 25 6.96 5.60 2.76
CA THR A 25 6.52 4.27 2.30
C THR A 25 7.35 3.81 1.10
N ALA A 26 7.71 4.71 0.19
CA ALA A 26 8.60 4.40 -0.93
C ALA A 26 10.00 3.98 -0.48
N ASP A 27 10.57 4.68 0.52
CA ASP A 27 11.88 4.36 1.08
C ASP A 27 11.89 3.06 1.88
N GLU A 28 10.83 2.79 2.65
CA GLU A 28 10.62 1.51 3.33
C GLU A 28 10.51 0.37 2.31
N ALA A 29 9.69 0.54 1.25
CA ALA A 29 9.56 -0.45 0.19
C ALA A 29 10.89 -0.73 -0.52
N PHE A 30 11.66 0.31 -0.84
CA PHE A 30 12.97 0.16 -1.47
C PHE A 30 13.96 -0.58 -0.56
N SER A 31 13.98 -0.23 0.73
CA SER A 31 14.83 -0.86 1.74
C SER A 31 14.45 -2.32 1.97
N CYS A 32 13.16 -2.61 2.07
CA CYS A 32 12.61 -3.97 2.17
C CYS A 32 13.00 -4.82 0.95
N LEU A 33 12.83 -4.32 -0.27
CA LEU A 33 13.19 -5.04 -1.49
C LEU A 33 14.71 -5.25 -1.62
N LYS A 34 15.52 -4.33 -1.08
CA LYS A 34 16.98 -4.51 -0.97
C LYS A 34 17.33 -5.60 0.04
N ALA A 35 16.70 -5.61 1.21
CA ALA A 35 16.86 -6.64 2.22
C ALA A 35 16.45 -8.02 1.67
N LEU A 36 15.33 -8.08 0.95
CA LEU A 36 14.84 -9.30 0.30
C LEU A 36 15.88 -9.87 -0.65
N LYS A 37 16.41 -9.05 -1.56
CA LYS A 37 17.45 -9.49 -2.49
C LYS A 37 18.66 -10.09 -1.77
N ASN A 38 19.07 -9.51 -0.64
CA ASN A 38 20.18 -10.02 0.16
C ASN A 38 19.81 -11.34 0.85
N ASN A 39 18.63 -11.42 1.47
CA ASN A 39 18.14 -12.62 2.14
C ASN A 39 17.98 -13.80 1.17
N LEU A 40 17.53 -13.55 -0.07
CA LEU A 40 17.51 -14.56 -1.14
C LEU A 40 18.90 -15.05 -1.50
N SER A 41 19.92 -14.19 -1.41
CA SER A 41 21.30 -14.59 -1.71
C SER A 41 21.87 -15.46 -0.60
N GLU A 42 21.56 -15.12 0.65
CA GLU A 42 21.94 -15.95 1.79
C GLU A 42 21.21 -17.29 1.75
N TYR A 43 19.92 -17.30 1.39
CA TYR A 43 19.18 -18.52 1.08
C TYR A 43 19.91 -19.34 0.01
N ASP A 44 20.22 -18.75 -1.15
CA ASP A 44 20.90 -19.44 -2.25
C ASP A 44 22.23 -20.07 -1.79
N LYS A 45 23.02 -19.33 -0.99
CA LYS A 45 24.27 -19.86 -0.41
C LYS A 45 24.04 -21.04 0.53
N ARG A 46 23.05 -20.96 1.43
CA ARG A 46 22.72 -22.05 2.39
C ARG A 46 22.28 -23.32 1.67
N HIS A 47 21.64 -23.19 0.52
CA HIS A 47 21.17 -24.31 -0.31
C HIS A 47 22.18 -24.75 -1.38
N GLY A 48 23.39 -24.18 -1.41
CA GLY A 48 24.42 -24.55 -2.40
C GLY A 48 24.07 -24.12 -3.84
N LEU A 49 23.12 -23.21 -4.02
CA LEU A 49 22.68 -22.69 -5.31
C LEU A 49 23.65 -21.61 -5.80
N LEU A 50 24.68 -22.02 -6.56
CA LEU A 50 25.80 -21.14 -6.89
C LEU A 50 25.77 -20.55 -8.31
N PHE A 51 25.06 -21.16 -9.27
CA PHE A 51 25.19 -20.77 -10.69
C PHE A 51 23.90 -20.75 -11.53
N LEU A 52 23.03 -21.76 -11.44
CA LEU A 52 21.78 -21.86 -12.22
C LEU A 52 20.58 -21.98 -11.28
N ASN A 53 19.42 -21.44 -11.68
CA ASN A 53 18.15 -21.51 -10.94
C ASN A 53 18.18 -20.94 -9.49
N THR A 54 19.03 -19.95 -9.21
CA THR A 54 19.05 -19.27 -7.89
C THR A 54 17.75 -18.50 -7.66
N SER A 55 17.24 -18.49 -6.42
CA SER A 55 16.03 -17.74 -6.05
C SER A 55 16.20 -16.25 -6.31
N ARG A 56 17.40 -15.70 -6.05
CA ARG A 56 17.75 -14.31 -6.34
C ARG A 56 17.63 -14.00 -7.83
N SER A 57 18.12 -14.88 -8.71
CA SER A 57 18.03 -14.67 -10.16
C SER A 57 16.60 -14.77 -10.67
N PHE A 58 15.83 -15.73 -10.14
CA PHE A 58 14.44 -16.00 -10.53
C PHE A 58 13.53 -14.81 -10.22
N MET A 59 13.68 -14.22 -9.03
CA MET A 59 12.86 -13.09 -8.58
C MET A 59 13.41 -11.72 -9.01
N ARG A 60 14.55 -11.65 -9.69
CA ARG A 60 15.26 -10.39 -9.95
C ARG A 60 14.42 -9.38 -10.72
N CYS A 61 13.69 -9.82 -11.74
CA CYS A 61 12.88 -8.95 -12.58
C CYS A 61 11.72 -8.36 -11.78
N ASP A 62 11.00 -9.19 -11.02
CA ASP A 62 9.89 -8.76 -10.17
C ASP A 62 10.35 -7.80 -9.06
N ILE A 63 11.50 -8.07 -8.45
CA ILE A 63 12.08 -7.18 -7.43
C ILE A 63 12.38 -5.81 -8.05
N ARG A 64 12.91 -5.77 -9.27
CA ARG A 64 13.16 -4.51 -9.97
C ARG A 64 11.84 -3.80 -10.28
N ALA A 65 10.84 -4.50 -10.83
CA ALA A 65 9.54 -3.92 -11.14
C ALA A 65 8.88 -3.32 -9.89
N ALA A 66 8.88 -4.02 -8.76
CA ALA A 66 8.35 -3.51 -7.50
C ALA A 66 9.09 -2.26 -6.99
N LYS A 67 10.42 -2.19 -7.20
CA LYS A 67 11.20 -0.98 -6.87
C LYS A 67 10.86 0.20 -7.76
N ASP A 68 10.69 -0.05 -9.05
CA ASP A 68 10.34 0.99 -10.02
C ASP A 68 8.94 1.55 -9.69
N LYS A 69 7.98 0.68 -9.34
CA LYS A 69 6.66 1.09 -8.85
C LYS A 69 6.71 1.85 -7.52
N ALA A 70 7.55 1.44 -6.58
CA ALA A 70 7.74 2.19 -5.35
C ALA A 70 8.33 3.60 -5.61
N ALA A 71 9.19 3.76 -6.61
CA ALA A 71 9.71 5.08 -7.00
C ALA A 71 8.61 6.00 -7.58
N GLU A 72 7.58 5.44 -8.22
CA GLU A 72 6.41 6.21 -8.68
C GLU A 72 5.65 6.88 -7.52
N LEU A 73 5.65 6.30 -6.30
CA LEU A 73 5.06 6.96 -5.12
C LEU A 73 5.76 8.28 -4.78
N LYS A 74 7.09 8.35 -4.94
CA LYS A 74 7.84 9.60 -4.76
C LYS A 74 7.52 10.64 -5.83
N HIS A 75 7.27 10.18 -7.06
CA HIS A 75 6.85 11.06 -8.14
C HIS A 75 5.48 11.68 -7.84
N VAL A 76 4.52 10.90 -7.32
CA VAL A 76 3.21 11.42 -6.90
C VAL A 76 3.35 12.38 -5.71
N ALA A 77 4.19 12.06 -4.72
CA ALA A 77 4.46 12.95 -3.59
C ALA A 77 4.98 14.32 -4.04
N TYR A 78 5.95 14.33 -4.97
CA TYR A 78 6.45 15.57 -5.56
C TYR A 78 5.37 16.33 -6.34
N HIS A 79 4.45 15.60 -6.99
CA HIS A 79 3.35 16.21 -7.73
C HIS A 79 2.30 16.86 -6.81
N ILE A 80 2.07 16.29 -5.62
CA ILE A 80 1.24 16.86 -4.56
C ILE A 80 1.87 18.15 -4.01
N ASN A 81 3.17 18.13 -3.72
CA ASN A 81 3.88 19.32 -3.22
C ASN A 81 3.87 20.48 -4.22
N LYS A 82 3.95 20.16 -5.51
CA LYS A 82 4.02 21.16 -6.58
C LYS A 82 2.64 21.73 -6.95
N SER A 83 1.54 21.09 -6.57
CA SER A 83 0.22 21.59 -6.91
C SER A 83 -0.14 22.80 -6.05
N GLU A 84 -0.66 23.86 -6.67
CA GLU A 84 -1.06 25.08 -5.95
C GLU A 84 -2.29 24.86 -5.07
N ARG A 85 -3.08 23.80 -5.32
CA ARG A 85 -4.24 23.42 -4.53
C ARG A 85 -4.35 21.90 -4.45
N PRO A 86 -4.49 21.34 -3.23
CA PRO A 86 -4.83 19.94 -3.02
C PRO A 86 -6.06 19.54 -3.83
N SER A 87 -5.96 18.44 -4.59
CA SER A 87 -7.04 18.05 -5.52
C SER A 87 -7.42 16.56 -5.42
N GLU A 88 -8.68 16.26 -5.76
CA GLU A 88 -9.22 14.89 -5.77
C GLU A 88 -8.49 13.99 -6.80
N SER A 89 -7.99 14.58 -7.89
CA SER A 89 -7.19 13.88 -8.88
C SER A 89 -5.84 13.41 -8.33
N GLU A 90 -5.21 14.16 -7.41
CA GLU A 90 -3.99 13.74 -6.72
C GLU A 90 -4.25 12.59 -5.76
N ILE A 91 -5.38 12.61 -5.03
CA ILE A 91 -5.80 11.49 -4.17
C ILE A 91 -6.05 10.24 -5.01
N THR A 92 -6.74 10.39 -6.15
CA THR A 92 -7.02 9.28 -7.07
C THR A 92 -5.73 8.71 -7.66
N ALA A 93 -4.79 9.57 -8.07
CA ALA A 93 -3.47 9.16 -8.54
C ALA A 93 -2.69 8.43 -7.43
N THR A 94 -2.72 8.96 -6.21
CA THR A 94 -2.09 8.34 -5.04
C THR A 94 -2.64 6.95 -4.78
N ARG A 95 -3.97 6.80 -4.74
CA ARG A 95 -4.66 5.51 -4.55
C ARG A 95 -4.30 4.51 -5.64
N SER A 96 -4.32 4.94 -6.90
CA SER A 96 -3.92 4.10 -8.03
C SER A 96 -2.49 3.60 -7.90
N LYS A 97 -1.54 4.46 -7.51
CA LYS A 97 -0.13 4.07 -7.36
C LYS A 97 0.13 3.19 -6.14
N ILE A 98 -0.57 3.42 -5.03
CA ILE A 98 -0.55 2.51 -3.87
C ILE A 98 -0.99 1.11 -4.28
N HIS A 99 -2.08 1.01 -5.07
CA HIS A 99 -2.58 -0.27 -5.58
C HIS A 99 -1.56 -0.94 -6.51
N GLU A 100 -0.94 -0.20 -7.43
CA GLU A 100 0.11 -0.75 -8.31
C GLU A 100 1.31 -1.32 -7.52
N VAL A 101 1.73 -0.66 -6.43
CA VAL A 101 2.80 -1.19 -5.57
C VAL A 101 2.32 -2.42 -4.80
N SER A 102 1.09 -2.43 -4.28
CA SER A 102 0.47 -3.60 -3.63
C SER A 102 0.44 -4.81 -4.58
N ASP A 103 -0.04 -4.62 -5.81
CA ASP A 103 -0.07 -5.65 -6.85
C ASP A 103 1.33 -6.17 -7.19
N ALA A 104 2.31 -5.29 -7.35
CA ALA A 104 3.68 -5.68 -7.65
C ALA A 104 4.30 -6.53 -6.52
N MET A 105 4.00 -6.17 -5.27
CA MET A 105 4.39 -6.98 -4.12
C MET A 105 3.64 -8.33 -4.17
N LEU A 106 2.35 -8.37 -4.50
CA LEU A 106 1.57 -9.62 -4.56
C LEU A 106 2.13 -10.58 -5.60
N HIS A 107 2.54 -10.02 -6.74
CA HIS A 107 3.22 -10.76 -7.77
C HIS A 107 4.52 -11.38 -7.26
N LEU A 108 5.34 -10.65 -6.48
CA LEU A 108 6.54 -11.22 -5.83
C LEU A 108 6.23 -12.45 -4.99
N LYS A 109 5.12 -12.43 -4.23
CA LYS A 109 4.68 -13.58 -3.43
C LYS A 109 4.26 -14.76 -4.30
N GLN A 110 3.58 -14.50 -5.41
CA GLN A 110 3.22 -15.53 -6.37
C GLN A 110 4.46 -16.13 -7.05
N THR A 111 5.44 -15.30 -7.43
CA THR A 111 6.72 -15.74 -7.99
C THR A 111 7.51 -16.58 -6.99
N ALA A 112 7.60 -16.17 -5.72
CA ALA A 112 8.25 -16.96 -4.67
C ALA A 112 7.60 -18.35 -4.51
N ARG A 113 6.26 -18.40 -4.49
CA ARG A 113 5.51 -19.67 -4.47
C ARG A 113 5.78 -20.52 -5.71
N ALA A 114 5.84 -19.91 -6.89
CA ALA A 114 6.13 -20.61 -8.14
C ALA A 114 7.55 -21.19 -8.12
N TYR A 115 8.52 -20.46 -7.57
CA TYR A 115 9.88 -20.93 -7.36
C TYR A 115 9.91 -22.14 -6.42
N ASP A 116 9.28 -22.05 -5.26
CA ASP A 116 9.22 -23.15 -4.30
C ASP A 116 8.59 -24.39 -4.94
N ARG A 117 7.48 -24.25 -5.68
CA ARG A 117 6.84 -25.35 -6.41
C ARG A 117 7.78 -25.98 -7.45
N LYS A 118 8.49 -25.16 -8.24
CA LYS A 118 9.40 -25.64 -9.26
C LYS A 118 10.53 -26.47 -8.65
N ASN A 119 11.17 -25.98 -7.58
CA ASN A 119 12.26 -26.70 -6.92
C ASN A 119 11.79 -27.95 -6.18
N HIS A 120 10.59 -27.93 -5.59
CA HIS A 120 9.99 -29.14 -5.00
C HIS A 120 9.65 -30.18 -6.08
N LEU A 121 9.18 -29.76 -7.25
CA LEU A 121 8.91 -30.66 -8.38
C LEU A 121 10.19 -31.20 -9.02
N GLU A 122 11.25 -30.39 -9.13
CA GLU A 122 12.57 -30.84 -9.60
C GLU A 122 13.18 -31.87 -8.63
N SER A 123 13.13 -31.61 -7.32
CA SER A 123 13.55 -32.58 -6.30
C SER A 123 12.71 -33.86 -6.30
N LEU A 124 11.39 -33.76 -6.53
CA LEU A 124 10.53 -34.95 -6.71
C LEU A 124 10.75 -35.65 -8.05
N SER A 125 11.20 -34.96 -9.09
CA SER A 125 11.53 -35.57 -10.38
C SER A 125 12.86 -36.33 -10.34
N GLU A 126 13.81 -35.89 -9.53
CA GLU A 126 15.02 -36.66 -9.19
C GLU A 126 14.67 -37.90 -8.34
N LEU A 127 13.65 -37.81 -7.49
CA LEU A 127 13.15 -38.95 -6.69
C LEU A 127 12.20 -39.87 -7.48
N LYS A 128 11.55 -39.40 -8.55
CA LYS A 128 10.66 -40.19 -9.43
C LYS A 128 11.38 -41.06 -10.46
N ALA A 129 12.69 -41.28 -10.29
CA ALA A 129 13.28 -42.55 -10.71
C ALA A 129 12.68 -43.74 -9.93
N GLU A 130 12.15 -43.48 -8.72
CA GLU A 130 11.38 -44.44 -7.93
C GLU A 130 9.97 -43.89 -7.63
N GLU A 131 8.97 -44.59 -8.17
CA GLU A 131 7.59 -44.65 -7.67
C GLU A 131 6.58 -43.55 -8.06
N ARG A 132 5.48 -44.06 -8.63
CA ARG A 132 4.36 -43.33 -9.20
C ARG A 132 3.35 -42.88 -8.12
N ARG A 133 2.60 -41.83 -8.50
CA ARG A 133 1.27 -41.40 -8.00
C ARG A 133 1.27 -40.49 -6.77
N SER A 134 1.06 -39.21 -7.02
CA SER A 134 -0.06 -38.44 -6.43
C SER A 134 -0.14 -37.06 -7.07
N ASN A 135 -1.35 -36.65 -7.46
CA ASN A 135 -1.69 -35.32 -7.96
C ASN A 135 -1.60 -34.28 -6.82
N PRO A 136 -1.31 -33.00 -7.12
CA PRO A 136 -1.79 -31.92 -6.29
C PRO A 136 -2.62 -30.93 -7.10
N GLU A 137 -3.92 -30.93 -6.84
CA GLU A 137 -4.81 -29.78 -7.03
C GLU A 137 -4.63 -28.83 -5.83
N PHE A 138 -4.35 -27.54 -6.05
CA PHE A 138 -4.95 -26.49 -5.22
C PHE A 138 -4.80 -25.09 -5.83
N SER A 139 -5.94 -24.51 -6.22
CA SER A 139 -6.13 -23.09 -6.49
C SER A 139 -6.80 -22.44 -5.29
N LYS A 140 -6.16 -21.41 -4.70
CA LYS A 140 -6.84 -20.45 -3.83
C LYS A 140 -6.27 -19.06 -4.11
N SER A 141 -7.10 -18.19 -4.69
CA SER A 141 -6.81 -16.76 -4.82
C SER A 141 -6.88 -16.12 -3.44
N GLU A 142 -5.77 -15.57 -2.97
CA GLU A 142 -5.72 -14.79 -1.74
C GLU A 142 -5.93 -13.32 -2.08
N SER A 143 -6.92 -12.69 -1.44
CA SER A 143 -7.29 -11.28 -1.57
C SER A 143 -6.30 -10.38 -0.82
N GLU A 144 -6.06 -9.17 -1.35
CA GLU A 144 -5.12 -8.16 -0.82
C GLU A 144 -5.27 -7.89 0.69
N GLY A 145 -6.49 -7.97 1.24
CA GLY A 145 -6.77 -7.70 2.66
C GLY A 145 -6.17 -8.71 3.65
N SER A 146 -5.83 -9.92 3.19
CA SER A 146 -5.22 -10.98 4.02
C SER A 146 -3.73 -10.75 4.26
N TRP A 147 -3.10 -9.80 3.57
CA TRP A 147 -1.68 -9.52 3.68
C TRP A 147 -1.33 -8.77 4.95
N PHE A 148 -2.09 -7.72 5.27
CA PHE A 148 -1.78 -6.79 6.37
C PHE A 148 -2.48 -7.16 7.67
N SER A 149 -3.28 -8.23 7.67
CA SER A 149 -3.97 -8.71 8.86
C SER A 149 -3.05 -9.64 9.67
N GLU A 150 -3.02 -9.44 10.97
CA GLU A 150 -2.24 -10.23 11.93
C GLU A 150 -2.89 -11.61 12.14
N ASP A 151 -2.53 -12.59 11.33
CA ASP A 151 -2.98 -13.98 11.53
C ASP A 151 -2.02 -14.75 12.43
N THR A 152 -2.36 -14.79 13.72
CA THR A 152 -1.92 -15.85 14.64
C THR A 152 -2.70 -17.13 14.32
N SER A 153 -2.16 -18.02 13.48
CA SER A 153 -2.57 -19.43 13.54
C SER A 153 -1.46 -20.37 13.08
N SER A 154 -0.97 -21.11 14.07
CA SER A 154 -0.17 -22.32 13.94
C SER A 154 -1.02 -23.51 13.48
N ASP A 155 -0.37 -24.37 12.71
CA ASP A 155 -0.61 -25.81 12.55
C ASP A 155 -1.88 -26.34 11.86
N ARG A 156 -1.65 -26.96 10.68
CA ARG A 156 -2.07 -28.34 10.37
C ARG A 156 -1.49 -28.83 9.04
N SER A 157 -0.44 -29.67 9.11
CA SER A 157 -0.39 -31.01 8.48
C SER A 157 1.03 -31.58 8.57
N GLY A 158 1.13 -32.77 9.18
CA GLY A 158 2.37 -33.44 9.56
C GLY A 158 3.13 -34.10 8.41
N ASN A 159 4.39 -34.43 8.72
CA ASN A 159 5.37 -35.20 7.94
C ASN A 159 6.27 -34.51 6.90
N ALA A 160 6.36 -33.18 6.83
CA ALA A 160 7.39 -32.46 6.05
C ALA A 160 8.40 -31.66 6.92
N ILE A 161 8.45 -31.98 8.21
CA ILE A 161 9.01 -31.15 9.29
C ILE A 161 10.53 -31.34 9.41
N ARG A 162 11.26 -30.92 8.37
CA ARG A 162 12.66 -30.46 8.46
C ARG A 162 13.06 -29.58 7.27
N GLY A 163 12.30 -29.61 6.17
CA GLY A 163 12.50 -28.77 4.98
C GLY A 163 11.45 -27.66 4.77
N ALA A 164 10.44 -27.55 5.65
CA ALA A 164 9.37 -26.55 5.51
C ALA A 164 9.73 -25.15 6.07
N THR A 165 10.79 -25.05 6.89
CA THR A 165 11.21 -23.81 7.56
C THR A 165 12.10 -22.90 6.70
N ASP A 166 12.61 -23.39 5.57
CA ASP A 166 13.53 -22.64 4.70
C ASP A 166 13.02 -22.70 3.26
N ARG A 167 11.94 -21.96 2.99
CA ARG A 167 11.35 -21.74 1.65
C ARG A 167 11.47 -20.29 1.24
N VAL A 168 11.51 -20.02 -0.06
CA VAL A 168 11.62 -18.65 -0.58
C VAL A 168 10.38 -17.82 -0.25
N GLU A 169 9.17 -18.40 -0.25
CA GLU A 169 7.96 -17.71 0.21
C GLU A 169 8.07 -17.26 1.67
N ILE A 170 8.67 -18.08 2.54
CA ILE A 170 8.82 -17.77 3.96
C ILE A 170 9.84 -16.65 4.17
N VAL A 171 10.98 -16.71 3.45
CA VAL A 171 11.99 -15.64 3.44
C VAL A 171 11.37 -14.32 2.99
N LEU A 172 10.57 -14.36 1.92
CA LEU A 172 9.87 -13.18 1.42
C LEU A 172 8.90 -12.59 2.46
N LYS A 173 7.99 -13.42 3.01
CA LYS A 173 7.00 -12.98 4.01
C LYS A 173 7.66 -12.40 5.26
N SER A 174 8.68 -13.07 5.79
CA SER A 174 9.43 -12.60 6.95
C SER A 174 10.13 -11.27 6.64
N THR A 175 10.76 -11.15 5.48
CA THR A 175 11.45 -9.90 5.10
C THR A 175 10.48 -8.73 5.03
N ILE A 176 9.32 -8.91 4.39
CA ILE A 176 8.30 -7.85 4.28
C ILE A 176 7.77 -7.48 5.67
N ARG A 177 7.39 -8.46 6.50
CA ARG A 177 6.88 -8.20 7.85
C ARG A 177 7.84 -7.39 8.72
N HIS A 178 9.14 -7.61 8.60
CA HIS A 178 10.14 -6.93 9.42
C HIS A 178 10.58 -5.57 8.88
N ASN A 179 10.42 -5.30 7.58
CA ASN A 179 11.01 -4.12 6.93
C ASN A 179 9.97 -3.17 6.35
N PHE A 180 8.67 -3.49 6.49
CA PHE A 180 7.64 -2.74 5.79
C PHE A 180 6.32 -2.69 6.57
N SER A 181 5.96 -1.49 7.02
CA SER A 181 4.71 -1.20 7.73
C SER A 181 3.94 -0.02 7.13
N GLY A 182 4.53 0.73 6.19
CA GLY A 182 4.00 2.00 5.69
C GLY A 182 2.60 1.95 5.05
N PHE A 183 2.17 0.83 4.47
CA PHE A 183 0.88 0.80 3.74
C PHE A 183 -0.36 1.02 4.61
N SER A 184 -0.39 0.53 5.86
CA SER A 184 -1.55 0.71 6.72
C SER A 184 -1.74 2.19 7.09
N ALA A 185 -0.64 2.84 7.49
CA ALA A 185 -0.61 4.27 7.78
C ALA A 185 -0.91 5.11 6.54
N LEU A 186 -0.33 4.76 5.39
CA LEU A 186 -0.56 5.48 4.14
C LEU A 186 -2.01 5.36 3.65
N LYS A 187 -2.60 4.16 3.72
CA LYS A 187 -4.01 3.95 3.35
C LYS A 187 -4.95 4.76 4.23
N HIS A 188 -4.70 4.80 5.54
CA HIS A 188 -5.45 5.63 6.47
C HIS A 188 -5.32 7.12 6.13
N GLN A 189 -4.10 7.61 5.87
CA GLN A 189 -3.88 9.01 5.54
C GLN A 189 -4.56 9.42 4.23
N VAL A 190 -4.59 8.54 3.22
CA VAL A 190 -5.33 8.79 1.97
C VAL A 190 -6.83 8.99 2.25
N SER A 191 -7.42 8.19 3.14
CA SER A 191 -8.82 8.36 3.55
C SER A 191 -9.04 9.67 4.31
N VAL A 192 -8.16 10.03 5.24
CA VAL A 192 -8.23 11.31 5.98
C VAL A 192 -8.13 12.51 5.03
N ALA A 193 -7.21 12.47 4.06
CA ALA A 193 -7.05 13.53 3.07
C ALA A 193 -8.29 13.65 2.15
N GLU A 194 -8.95 12.54 1.83
CA GLU A 194 -10.19 12.51 1.04
C GLU A 194 -11.37 13.09 1.81
N GLU A 195 -11.48 12.76 3.10
CA GLU A 195 -12.47 13.36 4.00
C GLU A 195 -12.24 14.86 4.20
N ALA A 196 -10.98 15.31 4.23
CA ALA A 196 -10.65 16.73 4.31
C ALA A 196 -11.05 17.50 3.02
N LEU A 197 -10.97 16.86 1.85
CA LEU A 197 -11.40 17.46 0.57
C LEU A 197 -12.91 17.45 0.36
N SER A 198 -13.61 16.48 0.94
CA SER A 198 -15.06 16.40 0.90
C SER A 198 -15.62 17.11 2.13
N PRO A 199 -15.94 18.43 2.09
CA PRO A 199 -16.60 19.06 3.21
C PRO A 199 -17.85 18.27 3.53
N SER A 200 -17.86 17.65 4.72
CA SER A 200 -19.00 16.92 5.25
C SER A 200 -20.24 17.76 4.98
N ILE A 201 -21.29 17.12 4.45
CA ILE A 201 -22.58 17.76 4.14
C ILE A 201 -23.07 18.62 5.34
N VAL A 202 -22.69 18.25 6.56
CA VAL A 202 -22.99 18.98 7.79
C VAL A 202 -22.28 20.35 7.86
N ASP A 203 -21.02 20.46 7.43
CA ASP A 203 -20.28 21.73 7.42
C ASP A 203 -20.73 22.66 6.31
N HIS A 204 -21.10 22.12 5.14
CA HIS A 204 -21.74 22.92 4.10
C HIS A 204 -23.12 23.41 4.57
N VAL A 205 -23.93 22.56 5.22
CA VAL A 205 -25.25 22.94 5.74
C VAL A 205 -25.12 23.94 6.90
N MET A 206 -24.17 23.76 7.81
CA MET A 206 -23.90 24.72 8.90
C MET A 206 -23.39 26.05 8.37
N ASN A 207 -22.49 26.05 7.38
CA ASN A 207 -21.99 27.28 6.77
C ASN A 207 -23.05 28.00 5.93
N THR A 208 -23.89 27.28 5.17
CA THR A 208 -25.02 27.89 4.46
C THR A 208 -26.06 28.42 5.43
N MET A 209 -26.42 27.67 6.47
CA MET A 209 -27.33 28.14 7.52
C MET A 209 -26.77 29.36 8.26
N ALA A 210 -25.48 29.37 8.58
CA ALA A 210 -24.83 30.51 9.21
C ALA A 210 -24.79 31.74 8.28
N SER A 211 -24.60 31.55 6.96
CA SER A 211 -24.64 32.64 5.97
C SER A 211 -26.05 33.19 5.77
N MET A 212 -27.06 32.32 5.69
CA MET A 212 -28.48 32.68 5.59
C MET A 212 -28.97 33.39 6.86
N SER A 213 -28.56 32.92 8.03
CA SER A 213 -28.90 33.54 9.32
C SER A 213 -28.31 34.95 9.45
N LYS A 214 -27.09 35.19 8.96
CA LYS A 214 -26.50 36.53 8.89
C LYS A 214 -27.23 37.46 7.93
N SER A 215 -27.74 36.94 6.80
CA SER A 215 -28.52 37.72 5.84
C SER A 215 -29.88 38.14 6.40
N LEU A 216 -30.56 37.27 7.15
CA LEU A 216 -31.84 37.57 7.80
C LEU A 216 -31.72 38.60 8.94
N LYS A 217 -30.55 38.70 9.57
CA LYS A 217 -30.29 39.64 10.66
C LYS A 217 -29.90 41.05 10.19
N GLY A 218 -29.74 41.24 8.87
CA GLY A 218 -29.34 42.50 8.24
C GLY A 218 -30.47 43.38 7.70
N GLU A 219 -31.73 42.91 7.72
CA GLU A 219 -32.87 43.60 7.09
C GLU A 219 -33.79 44.40 8.05
N ASP A 220 -33.38 44.66 9.30
CA ASP A 220 -34.16 45.44 10.27
C ASP A 220 -33.89 46.97 10.23
N ASN A 221 -33.60 47.54 9.06
CA ASN A 221 -33.46 48.99 8.89
C ASN A 221 -34.14 49.50 7.60
N PHE A 222 -35.47 49.42 7.54
CA PHE A 222 -36.27 50.30 6.68
C PHE A 222 -37.39 50.98 7.48
N GLU A 223 -37.00 52.08 8.11
CA GLU A 223 -37.69 53.38 8.13
C GLU A 223 -39.22 53.39 8.35
N LYS A 224 -39.62 53.50 9.63
CA LYS A 224 -40.93 54.03 10.02
C LYS A 224 -41.01 55.52 9.66
N LYS A 225 -41.56 55.86 8.50
CA LYS A 225 -42.13 57.20 8.26
C LYS A 225 -43.58 57.22 8.73
N SER A 226 -43.77 57.71 9.94
CA SER A 226 -45.05 58.20 10.46
C SER A 226 -45.47 59.46 9.70
N VAL A 227 -46.67 59.43 9.10
CA VAL A 227 -47.41 60.65 8.72
C VAL A 227 -48.71 60.63 9.51
N ASN A 228 -48.83 61.57 10.45
CA ASN A 228 -50.05 61.85 11.20
C ASN A 228 -51.11 62.48 10.28
N VAL A 229 -52.36 62.13 10.56
CA VAL A 229 -53.60 62.76 10.06
C VAL A 229 -53.69 64.21 10.53
#